data_AF-A0A3M1GIW4-F1
#
_entry.id   AF-A0A3M1GIW4-F1
#
_cell.length_a   1.000
_cell.length_b   1.000
_cell.length_c   1.000
_cell.angle_alpha   90.00
_cell.angle_beta   90.00
_cell.angle_gamma   90.00
#
_symmetry.space_group_name_H-M   'P 1'
#
loop_
_entity.id
_entity.type
_entity.pdbx_description
1 polymer ?
#
loop_
_entity_poly.entity_id
_entity_poly.type
_entity_poly.pdbx_seq_one_letter_code
_entity_poly.pdbx_strand_id
1 'polypeptide(L)'
;MRSRLRRPSLETPPLARWRLIGGLLLSTVTFAFAGTTPPQPPLPNLAGADLDFFETRIRPILTEHCYRCHSHEADKVKGGLLLDTREGLLHGGYSGDAVIPGDPENSLLILAVSYEDEDLQMPPKGKKLSNRQIADLIEWVRRGAPDPRTR
;
A
#
# COMPACT_ATOMS: atom_id res chain seq x y z
N MET A 1 60.75 3.18 -20.74
CA MET A 1 60.38 1.75 -20.81
C MET A 1 58.88 1.61 -20.56
N ARG A 2 58.08 1.45 -21.63
CA ARG A 2 56.61 1.33 -21.54
C ARG A 2 56.24 -0.15 -21.44
N SER A 3 55.97 -0.62 -20.21
CA SER A 3 55.48 -1.98 -19.97
C SER A 3 54.02 -2.07 -20.42
N ARG A 4 53.81 -2.73 -21.57
CA ARG A 4 52.49 -3.08 -22.09
C ARG A 4 51.91 -4.21 -21.23
N LEU A 5 51.05 -3.86 -20.29
CA LEU A 5 50.21 -4.83 -19.60
C LEU A 5 49.19 -5.39 -20.60
N ARG A 6 49.33 -6.68 -20.92
CA ARG A 6 48.41 -7.44 -21.77
C ARG A 6 47.07 -7.56 -21.04
N ARG A 7 45.98 -7.16 -21.71
CA ARG A 7 44.62 -7.47 -21.27
C ARG A 7 44.33 -8.95 -21.57
N PRO A 8 43.73 -9.71 -20.64
CA PRO A 8 43.28 -11.07 -20.92
C PRO A 8 42.08 -11.06 -21.88
N SER A 9 42.12 -11.96 -22.86
CA SER A 9 41.09 -12.19 -23.87
C SER A 9 39.82 -12.76 -23.25
N LEU A 10 38.66 -12.22 -23.61
CA LEU A 10 37.35 -12.78 -23.29
C LEU A 10 37.09 -13.96 -24.23
N GLU A 11 37.23 -15.18 -23.73
CA GLU A 11 36.81 -16.39 -24.43
C GLU A 11 35.30 -16.56 -24.24
N THR A 12 34.55 -16.68 -25.34
CA THR A 12 33.12 -16.97 -25.32
C THR A 12 32.92 -18.49 -25.27
N PRO A 13 32.05 -19.02 -24.41
CA PRO A 13 31.78 -20.45 -24.38
C PRO A 13 30.96 -20.88 -25.63
N PRO A 14 31.15 -22.11 -26.12
CA PRO A 14 30.49 -22.60 -27.32
C PRO A 14 28.98 -22.80 -27.11
N LEU A 15 28.20 -22.41 -28.11
CA LEU A 15 26.77 -22.65 -28.20
C LEU A 15 26.48 -24.15 -28.24
N ALA A 16 25.97 -24.69 -27.14
CA ALA A 16 25.55 -26.07 -27.04
C ALA A 16 24.31 -26.31 -27.92
N ARG A 17 24.49 -27.13 -28.95
CA ARG A 17 23.46 -27.57 -29.89
C ARG A 17 22.58 -28.61 -29.18
N TRP A 18 21.38 -28.23 -28.76
CA TRP A 18 20.41 -29.19 -28.25
C TRP A 18 19.91 -30.11 -29.36
N ARG A 19 20.15 -31.41 -29.19
CA ARG A 19 19.64 -32.49 -30.03
C ARG A 19 18.23 -32.86 -29.55
N LEU A 20 17.29 -32.89 -30.49
CA LEU A 20 15.96 -33.47 -30.34
C LEU A 20 16.08 -34.99 -30.18
N ILE A 21 15.69 -35.53 -29.01
CA ILE A 21 15.43 -36.95 -28.74
C ILE A 21 14.31 -36.91 -27.69
N GLY A 22 13.06 -37.26 -28.02
CA GLY A 22 12.59 -38.65 -28.07
C GLY A 22 11.57 -38.81 -26.94
N GLY A 23 10.33 -39.17 -27.30
CA GLY A 23 9.20 -39.15 -26.38
C GLY A 23 9.34 -40.10 -25.18
N LEU A 24 8.83 -39.64 -24.05
CA LEU A 24 8.43 -40.48 -22.94
C LEU A 24 7.11 -39.92 -22.38
N LEU A 25 6.04 -40.71 -22.52
CA LEU A 25 4.72 -40.45 -21.95
C LEU A 25 4.82 -40.52 -20.42
N LEU A 26 5.06 -39.38 -19.78
CA LEU A 26 4.98 -39.24 -18.33
C LEU A 26 3.50 -39.08 -17.97
N SER A 27 2.88 -40.16 -17.46
CA SER A 27 1.51 -40.11 -16.94
C SER A 27 1.46 -39.13 -15.77
N THR A 28 0.84 -37.98 -16.00
CA THR A 28 0.57 -36.99 -14.95
C THR A 28 -0.55 -37.54 -14.07
N VAL A 29 -0.18 -38.16 -12.95
CA VAL A 29 -1.14 -38.42 -11.87
C VAL A 29 -1.49 -37.07 -11.26
N THR A 30 -2.59 -36.49 -11.72
CA THR A 30 -3.17 -35.26 -11.16
C THR A 30 -3.83 -35.62 -9.83
N PHE A 31 -3.08 -35.52 -8.74
CA PHE A 31 -3.68 -35.49 -7.41
C PHE A 31 -4.43 -34.17 -7.27
N ALA A 32 -5.73 -34.21 -7.55
CA ALA A 32 -6.65 -33.14 -7.19
C ALA A 32 -6.74 -33.09 -5.66
N PHE A 33 -5.96 -32.22 -5.03
CA PHE A 33 -6.21 -31.82 -3.65
C PHE A 33 -7.52 -31.04 -3.64
N ALA A 34 -8.62 -31.74 -3.34
CA ALA A 34 -9.86 -31.12 -2.92
C ALA A 34 -9.61 -30.47 -1.55
N GLY A 35 -9.08 -29.25 -1.57
CA GLY A 35 -8.91 -28.42 -0.39
C GLY A 35 -10.26 -28.19 0.24
N THR A 36 -10.54 -28.93 1.31
CA THR A 36 -11.68 -28.63 2.18
C THR A 36 -11.26 -27.40 2.98
N THR A 37 -11.60 -26.21 2.48
CA THR A 37 -11.45 -24.99 3.26
C THR A 37 -12.28 -25.18 4.53
N PRO A 38 -11.66 -25.21 5.73
CA PRO A 38 -12.44 -25.28 6.95
C PRO A 38 -13.39 -24.09 7.00
N PRO A 39 -14.62 -24.26 7.52
CA PRO A 39 -15.54 -23.15 7.67
C PRO A 39 -14.84 -22.08 8.51
N GLN A 40 -14.49 -20.96 7.88
CA GLN A 40 -13.97 -19.81 8.60
C GLN A 40 -15.12 -19.34 9.51
N PRO A 41 -14.88 -19.13 10.81
CA PRO A 41 -15.90 -18.55 11.68
C PRO A 41 -16.38 -17.25 11.04
N PRO A 42 -17.69 -16.94 11.09
CA PRO A 42 -18.16 -15.65 10.62
C PRO A 42 -17.33 -14.60 11.34
N LEU A 43 -16.59 -13.79 10.56
CA LEU A 43 -15.92 -12.63 11.12
C LEU A 43 -17.00 -11.89 11.93
N PRO A 44 -16.72 -11.49 13.19
CA PRO A 44 -17.69 -10.74 13.97
C PRO A 44 -18.16 -9.56 13.11
N ASN A 45 -19.36 -9.04 13.38
CA ASN A 45 -19.95 -7.90 12.67
C ASN A 45 -19.09 -6.62 12.88
N LEU A 46 -17.90 -6.63 12.31
CA LEU A 46 -16.88 -5.59 12.30
C LEU A 46 -17.33 -4.47 11.36
N ALA A 47 -18.16 -4.79 10.36
CA ALA A 47 -18.76 -3.79 9.49
C ALA A 47 -19.54 -2.71 10.26
N GLY A 48 -20.29 -3.05 11.32
CA GLY A 48 -20.98 -2.00 12.11
C GLY A 48 -20.00 -1.15 12.93
N ALA A 49 -19.20 -1.79 13.76
CA ALA A 49 -18.31 -1.09 14.70
C ALA A 49 -17.17 -0.34 14.02
N ASP A 50 -16.65 -0.83 12.89
CA ASP A 50 -15.60 -0.15 12.14
C ASP A 50 -16.13 1.03 11.35
N LEU A 51 -17.37 0.96 10.85
CA LEU A 51 -18.02 2.12 10.23
C LEU A 51 -18.32 3.19 11.29
N ASP A 52 -18.80 2.81 12.47
CA ASP A 52 -18.97 3.75 13.59
C ASP A 52 -17.64 4.38 13.99
N PHE A 53 -16.55 3.59 14.02
CA PHE A 53 -15.20 4.10 14.29
C PHE A 53 -14.78 5.11 13.21
N PHE A 54 -14.98 4.79 11.94
CA PHE A 54 -14.69 5.70 10.84
C PHE A 54 -15.47 7.03 10.99
N GLU A 55 -16.78 6.95 11.18
CA GLU A 55 -17.65 8.13 11.25
C GLU A 55 -17.34 9.02 12.46
N THR A 56 -17.07 8.41 13.63
CA THR A 56 -16.90 9.16 14.88
C THR A 56 -15.46 9.56 15.17
N ARG A 57 -14.47 8.85 14.61
CA ARG A 57 -13.05 9.06 14.91
C ARG A 57 -12.25 9.57 13.73
N ILE A 58 -12.53 9.07 12.52
CA ILE A 58 -11.67 9.29 11.34
C ILE A 58 -12.20 10.41 10.47
N ARG A 59 -13.49 10.41 10.12
CA ARG A 59 -14.11 11.45 9.29
C ARG A 59 -13.90 12.87 9.85
N PRO A 60 -13.97 13.12 11.18
CA PRO A 60 -13.68 14.45 11.71
C PRO A 60 -12.23 14.89 11.45
N ILE A 61 -11.26 13.98 11.61
CA ILE A 61 -9.84 14.24 11.36
C ILE A 61 -9.62 14.58 9.88
N LEU A 62 -10.19 13.78 8.97
CA LEU A 62 -10.05 14.00 7.52
C LEU A 62 -10.66 15.34 7.08
N THR A 63 -11.86 15.65 7.58
CA THR A 63 -12.56 16.90 7.28
C THR A 63 -11.79 18.12 7.80
N GLU A 64 -11.30 18.06 9.04
CA GLU A 64 -10.66 19.21 9.70
C GLU A 64 -9.23 19.46 9.19
N HIS A 65 -8.47 18.40 8.92
CA HIS A 65 -7.03 18.51 8.70
C HIS A 65 -6.59 18.19 7.26
N CYS A 66 -7.38 17.44 6.48
CA CYS A 66 -6.93 16.89 5.20
C CYS A 66 -7.62 17.55 3.99
N TYR A 67 -8.94 17.70 4.02
CA TYR A 67 -9.72 18.02 2.81
C TYR A 67 -9.41 19.37 2.18
N ARG A 68 -8.98 20.36 2.96
CA ARG A 68 -8.57 21.67 2.43
C ARG A 68 -7.55 21.57 1.28
N CYS A 69 -6.72 20.53 1.28
CA CYS A 69 -5.67 20.31 0.28
C CYS A 69 -5.83 19.00 -0.52
N HIS A 70 -6.58 18.03 0.01
CA HIS A 70 -6.66 16.66 -0.52
C HIS A 70 -8.11 16.19 -0.69
N SER A 71 -8.93 17.01 -1.34
CA SER A 71 -10.32 16.68 -1.70
C SER A 71 -10.66 17.25 -3.06
N HIS A 72 -11.77 16.79 -3.65
CA HIS A 72 -12.30 17.33 -4.91
C HIS A 72 -12.71 18.79 -4.79
N GLU A 73 -13.06 19.24 -3.59
CA GLU A 73 -13.47 20.63 -3.30
C GLU A 73 -12.28 21.54 -2.95
N ALA A 74 -11.05 21.01 -2.91
CA ALA A 74 -9.87 21.82 -2.64
C ALA A 74 -9.56 22.77 -3.81
N ASP A 75 -9.29 24.04 -3.51
CA ASP A 75 -8.84 25.04 -4.51
C ASP A 75 -7.65 24.53 -5.35
N LYS A 76 -6.78 23.74 -4.70
CA LYS A 76 -5.67 23.04 -5.35
C LYS A 76 -5.42 21.69 -4.69
N VAL A 77 -5.72 20.62 -5.42
CA VAL A 77 -5.38 19.24 -5.01
C VAL A 77 -3.87 19.07 -4.94
N LYS A 78 -3.34 18.80 -3.75
CA LYS A 78 -1.90 18.61 -3.52
C LYS A 78 -1.51 17.16 -3.72
N GLY A 79 -0.38 16.95 -4.40
CA GLY A 79 0.17 15.60 -4.61
C GLY A 79 -0.72 14.66 -5.41
N GLY A 80 -1.73 15.17 -6.13
CA GLY A 80 -2.71 14.32 -6.83
C GLY A 80 -3.54 13.44 -5.89
N LEU A 81 -3.49 13.69 -4.59
CA LEU A 81 -4.07 12.83 -3.56
C LEU A 81 -5.46 13.32 -3.17
N LEU A 82 -6.42 12.39 -3.17
CA LEU A 82 -7.82 12.59 -2.77
C LEU A 82 -8.13 11.70 -1.55
N LEU A 83 -8.47 12.32 -0.42
CA LEU A 83 -8.78 11.62 0.82
C LEU A 83 -10.28 11.68 1.17
N ASP A 84 -11.08 12.39 0.37
CA ASP A 84 -12.51 12.61 0.56
C ASP A 84 -13.39 11.49 -0.02
N THR A 85 -12.81 10.57 -0.78
CA THR A 85 -13.44 9.35 -1.32
C THR A 85 -12.63 8.12 -0.93
N ARG A 86 -13.29 6.95 -0.94
CA ARG A 86 -12.62 5.67 -0.66
C ARG A 86 -11.68 5.30 -1.79
N GLU A 87 -12.12 5.51 -3.01
CA GLU A 87 -11.42 5.22 -4.26
C GLU A 87 -10.15 6.06 -4.36
N GLY A 88 -10.24 7.37 -4.11
CA GLY A 88 -9.08 8.26 -4.07
C GLY A 88 -8.06 7.86 -3.00
N LEU A 89 -8.56 7.46 -1.83
CA LEU A 89 -7.71 7.04 -0.71
C LEU A 89 -6.92 5.77 -1.04
N LEU A 90 -7.54 4.79 -1.69
CA LEU A 90 -6.91 3.55 -2.14
C LEU A 90 -6.05 3.73 -3.39
N HIS A 91 -6.34 4.73 -4.22
CA HIS A 91 -5.52 5.06 -5.39
C HIS A 91 -4.18 5.71 -4.99
N GLY A 92 -4.18 6.49 -3.90
CA GLY A 92 -3.01 7.22 -3.46
C GLY A 92 -2.76 8.49 -4.27
N GLY A 93 -1.53 9.00 -4.18
CA GLY A 93 -1.09 10.22 -4.86
C GLY A 93 0.20 10.00 -5.65
N TYR A 94 0.81 11.09 -6.11
CA TYR A 94 2.06 11.05 -6.88
C TYR A 94 3.24 10.42 -6.12
N SER A 95 3.16 10.39 -4.78
CA SER A 95 4.16 9.78 -3.90
C SER A 95 3.92 8.28 -3.67
N GLY A 96 2.82 7.72 -4.18
CA GLY A 96 2.41 6.33 -3.98
C GLY A 96 1.20 6.17 -3.07
N ASP A 97 1.11 5.01 -2.43
CA ASP A 97 -0.04 4.60 -1.62
C ASP A 97 -0.16 5.46 -0.36
N ALA A 98 -1.27 6.19 -0.25
CA ALA A 98 -1.53 7.00 0.94
C ALA A 98 -1.85 6.11 2.14
N VAL A 99 -2.63 5.05 1.92
CA VAL A 99 -3.04 4.07 2.93
C VAL A 99 -2.89 2.68 2.35
N ILE A 100 -2.18 1.82 3.08
CA ILE A 100 -2.08 0.39 2.82
C ILE A 100 -2.93 -0.31 3.88
N PRO A 101 -4.12 -0.85 3.53
CA PRO A 101 -5.00 -1.52 4.48
C PRO A 101 -4.30 -2.63 5.27
N GLY A 102 -4.31 -2.52 6.59
CA GLY A 102 -3.66 -3.46 7.50
C GLY A 102 -2.18 -3.16 7.81
N ASP A 103 -1.57 -2.18 7.14
CA ASP A 103 -0.14 -1.86 7.26
C ASP A 103 0.08 -0.36 7.51
N PRO A 104 -0.05 0.09 8.77
CA PRO A 104 0.16 1.49 9.12
C PRO A 104 1.62 1.94 8.96
N GLU A 105 2.58 1.04 9.09
CA GLU A 105 4.02 1.33 9.06
C GLU A 105 4.48 1.75 7.65
N ASN A 106 3.90 1.14 6.62
CA ASN A 106 4.19 1.46 5.23
C ASN A 106 3.18 2.45 4.60
N SER A 107 2.21 2.95 5.37
CA SER A 107 1.22 3.92 4.89
C SER A 107 1.75 5.36 4.96
N LEU A 108 1.89 6.04 3.80
CA LEU A 108 2.39 7.42 3.73
C LEU A 108 1.57 8.42 4.55
N LEU A 109 0.27 8.19 4.69
CA LEU A 109 -0.59 9.03 5.54
C LEU A 109 -0.12 9.03 6.99
N ILE A 110 0.26 7.86 7.52
CA ILE A 110 0.72 7.71 8.91
C ILE A 110 2.09 8.37 9.10
N LEU A 111 3.02 8.11 8.17
CA LEU A 111 4.34 8.73 8.15
C LEU A 111 4.25 10.26 8.10
N ALA A 112 3.36 10.81 7.26
CA ALA A 112 3.22 12.25 7.11
C ALA A 112 2.63 12.96 8.34
N VAL A 113 1.72 12.33 9.07
CA VAL A 113 1.11 12.94 10.27
C VAL A 113 1.95 12.75 11.54
N SER A 114 2.90 11.81 11.54
CA SER A 114 3.79 11.57 12.68
C SER A 114 4.82 12.69 12.88
N TYR A 115 5.21 13.37 11.79
CA TYR A 115 6.30 14.36 11.74
C TYR A 115 7.66 13.79 12.17
N GLU A 116 7.88 12.50 11.95
CA GLU A 116 9.18 11.88 12.18
C GLU A 116 10.14 12.12 11.00
N ASP A 117 9.59 12.41 9.82
CA ASP A 117 10.30 12.86 8.63
C ASP A 117 10.14 14.38 8.47
N GLU A 118 11.24 15.12 8.30
CA GLU A 118 11.23 16.58 8.13
C GLU A 118 10.76 17.00 6.73
N ASP A 119 10.94 16.13 5.73
CA ASP A 119 10.56 16.37 4.34
C ASP A 119 9.10 15.93 4.04
N LEU A 120 8.49 15.19 4.95
CA LEU A 120 7.13 14.66 4.82
C LEU A 120 6.28 14.96 6.07
N GLN A 121 5.67 16.16 6.09
CA GLN A 121 4.83 16.61 7.20
C GLN A 121 3.46 17.10 6.74
N MET A 122 2.40 16.55 7.33
CA MET A 122 1.00 16.90 7.05
C MET A 122 0.19 17.12 8.33
N PRO A 123 -0.47 18.29 8.51
CA PRO A 123 -0.59 19.39 7.54
C PRO A 123 0.63 20.33 7.55
N PRO A 124 1.19 20.73 6.39
CA PRO A 124 2.40 21.56 6.31
C PRO A 124 2.18 22.98 6.84
N LYS A 125 0.93 23.42 6.83
CA LYS A 125 0.46 24.65 7.44
C LYS A 125 -0.74 24.30 8.31
N GLY A 126 -0.63 24.55 9.60
CA GLY A 126 -1.69 24.26 10.57
C GLY A 126 -1.13 23.60 11.82
N LYS A 127 -2.06 23.23 12.70
CA LYS A 127 -1.72 22.50 13.92
C LYS A 127 -1.47 21.04 13.57
N LYS A 128 -0.35 20.48 14.07
CA LYS A 128 -0.11 19.04 14.07
C LYS A 128 -1.28 18.34 14.76
N LEU A 129 -1.66 17.17 14.25
CA LEU A 129 -2.64 16.31 14.90
C LEU A 129 -2.18 15.96 16.32
N SER A 130 -3.12 15.81 17.23
CA SER A 130 -2.82 15.30 18.57
C SER A 130 -2.40 13.83 18.50
N ASN A 131 -1.62 13.37 19.49
CA ASN A 131 -1.22 11.96 19.58
C ASN A 131 -2.42 11.00 19.56
N ARG A 132 -3.57 11.43 20.12
CA ARG A 132 -4.81 10.65 20.08
C ARG A 132 -5.37 10.51 18.66
N GLN A 133 -5.39 11.60 17.89
CA GLN A 133 -5.86 11.57 16.49
C GLN A 133 -4.93 10.72 15.62
N ILE A 134 -3.61 10.82 15.81
CA ILE A 134 -2.63 9.98 15.11
C ILE A 134 -2.86 8.51 15.48
N ALA A 135 -3.07 8.19 16.76
CA ALA A 135 -3.37 6.84 17.21
C ALA A 135 -4.69 6.29 16.61
N ASP A 136 -5.73 7.13 16.51
CA ASP A 136 -6.99 6.74 15.86
C ASP A 136 -6.76 6.42 14.36
N LEU A 137 -5.94 7.20 13.65
CA LEU A 137 -5.58 6.91 12.25
C LEU A 137 -4.79 5.61 12.09
N ILE A 138 -3.77 5.40 12.94
CA ILE A 138 -2.99 4.15 12.95
C ILE A 138 -3.91 2.95 13.15
N GLU A 139 -4.80 3.05 14.14
CA GLU A 139 -5.76 2.01 14.46
C GLU A 139 -6.71 1.72 13.31
N TRP A 140 -7.22 2.76 12.65
CA TRP A 140 -8.09 2.63 11.49
C TRP A 140 -7.39 1.92 10.32
N VAL A 141 -6.15 2.31 10.01
CA VAL A 141 -5.37 1.62 8.96
C VAL A 141 -5.13 0.17 9.33
N ARG A 142 -4.76 -0.12 10.59
CA ARG A 142 -4.56 -1.48 11.11
C ARG A 142 -5.79 -2.37 10.98
N ARG A 143 -7.00 -1.80 11.03
CA ARG A 143 -8.28 -2.50 10.81
C ARG A 143 -8.62 -2.72 9.34
N GLY A 144 -7.73 -2.37 8.41
CA GLY A 144 -7.98 -2.47 6.98
C GLY A 144 -8.61 -1.23 6.37
N ALA A 145 -8.49 -0.08 7.04
CA ALA A 145 -9.05 1.20 6.62
C ALA A 145 -10.52 1.16 6.16
N PRO A 146 -11.47 0.62 6.97
CA PRO A 146 -12.88 0.55 6.57
C PRO A 146 -13.46 1.95 6.30
N ASP A 147 -14.15 2.10 5.18
CA ASP A 147 -14.63 3.38 4.68
C ASP A 147 -16.00 3.19 3.99
N PRO A 148 -17.09 3.79 4.50
CA PRO A 148 -18.43 3.64 3.93
C PRO A 148 -18.70 4.52 2.69
N ARG A 149 -17.75 5.37 2.28
CA ARG A 149 -17.94 6.28 1.15
C ARG A 149 -17.90 5.50 -0.17
N THR A 150 -18.86 5.75 -1.07
CA THR A 150 -19.05 5.00 -2.33
C THR A 150 -19.22 5.90 -3.56
N ARG A 151 -18.46 6.99 -3.67
CA ARG A 151 -18.67 7.98 -4.75
C ARG A 151 -17.70 7.81 -5.90
#